data_AF-A0A925LDH8-F1
#
_entry.id   AF-A0A925LDH8-F1
#
_cell.length_a   1.000
_cell.length_b   1.000
_cell.length_c   1.000
_cell.angle_alpha   90.00
_cell.angle_beta   90.00
_cell.angle_gamma   90.00
#
_symmetry.space_group_name_H-M   'P 1'
#
loop_
_entity.id
_entity.type
_entity.pdbx_description
1 polymer ?
#
loop_
_entity_poly.entity_id
_entity_poly.type
_entity_poly.pdbx_seq_one_letter_code
_entity_poly.pdbx_strand_id
1 'polypeptide(L)'
;MLSSKQRHKVLASYEHPYWGNYAAITRNHYGEGVATYVGCCPSDEVVEKIIEEAVKQAGLWGIDQEIRFPLIVKSGNNGQGNKVQYYFNYSGEEHMLLYPYPKEVVLCVTILQYSISIS
;
A
#
# COMPACT_ATOMS: atom_id res chain seq x y z
N MET A 1 16.98 33.52 -14.47
CA MET A 1 16.51 32.13 -14.30
C MET A 1 16.88 31.68 -12.89
N LEU A 2 15.88 31.38 -12.07
CA LEU A 2 15.87 30.65 -10.76
C LEU A 2 14.77 31.27 -9.90
N SER A 3 13.53 30.79 -10.04
CA SER A 3 12.52 30.92 -8.99
C SER A 3 11.31 30.02 -9.29
N SER A 4 11.48 28.70 -9.11
CA SER A 4 10.34 27.86 -8.73
C SER A 4 10.56 27.48 -7.27
N LYS A 5 9.70 28.00 -6.40
CA LYS A 5 9.71 27.77 -4.97
C LYS A 5 9.63 26.26 -4.72
N GLN A 6 10.72 25.65 -4.26
CA GLN A 6 10.78 24.22 -3.93
C GLN A 6 9.85 23.96 -2.74
N ARG A 7 8.63 23.49 -3.02
CA ARG A 7 7.62 23.14 -2.00
C ARG A 7 7.97 21.77 -1.43
N HIS A 8 8.83 21.77 -0.41
CA HIS A 8 8.89 20.65 0.51
C HIS A 8 7.75 20.82 1.54
N LYS A 9 6.97 19.77 1.73
CA LYS A 9 5.94 19.68 2.76
C LYS A 9 6.49 18.82 3.90
N VAL A 10 6.50 19.36 5.11
CA VAL A 10 6.77 18.57 6.32
C VAL A 10 5.51 17.75 6.64
N LEU A 11 5.65 16.42 6.68
CA LEU A 11 4.57 15.50 7.06
C LEU A 11 4.61 15.17 8.55
N ALA A 12 5.81 15.09 9.13
CA ALA A 12 6.02 14.88 10.56
C ALA A 12 7.34 15.52 11.01
N SER A 13 7.40 15.97 12.27
CA SER A 13 8.59 16.48 12.94
C SER A 13 8.92 15.61 14.15
N TYR A 14 10.17 15.67 14.63
CA TYR A 14 10.54 14.93 15.84
C TYR A 14 9.87 15.53 17.08
N GLU A 15 9.38 14.68 17.97
CA GLU A 15 8.98 15.10 19.31
C GLU A 15 10.18 14.94 20.26
N HIS A 16 11.10 15.91 20.24
CA HIS A 16 12.29 15.87 21.09
C HIS A 16 12.76 17.29 21.46
N PRO A 17 13.21 17.55 22.71
CA PRO A 17 13.58 18.88 23.17
C PRO A 17 14.61 19.61 22.31
N TYR A 18 15.52 18.86 21.68
CA TYR A 18 16.60 19.42 20.84
C TYR A 18 16.32 19.31 19.34
N TRP A 19 15.41 18.42 18.92
CA TRP A 19 15.19 18.09 17.50
C TRP A 19 13.82 18.53 16.97
N GLY A 20 12.98 19.16 17.79
CA GLY A 20 11.62 19.57 17.42
C GLY A 20 11.51 20.51 16.21
N ASN A 21 12.59 21.23 15.90
CA ASN A 21 12.67 22.10 14.73
C ASN A 21 13.02 21.36 13.42
N TYR A 22 13.35 20.07 13.49
CA TYR A 22 13.71 19.27 12.32
C TYR A 22 12.57 18.35 11.89
N ALA A 23 12.37 18.27 10.58
CA ALA A 23 11.40 17.35 9.98
C ALA A 23 11.92 15.90 10.06
N ALA A 24 11.06 15.00 10.54
CA ALA A 24 11.31 13.57 10.50
C ALA A 24 10.87 12.97 9.15
N ILE A 25 9.80 13.49 8.57
CA ILE A 25 9.24 13.01 7.30
C ILE A 25 8.89 14.21 6.42
N THR A 26 9.37 14.21 5.18
CA THR A 26 9.11 15.28 4.21
C THR A 26 8.63 14.73 2.87
N ARG A 27 7.84 15.51 2.15
CA ARG A 27 7.41 15.21 0.77
C ARG A 27 7.73 16.39 -0.14
N ASN A 28 8.43 16.13 -1.23
CA ASN A 28 8.82 17.15 -2.19
C ASN A 28 8.34 16.79 -3.59
N HIS A 29 7.80 17.78 -4.30
CA HIS A 29 7.48 17.67 -5.72
C HIS A 29 8.63 18.21 -6.57
N TYR A 30 8.97 17.51 -7.64
CA TYR A 30 9.98 17.93 -8.60
C TYR A 30 9.63 17.44 -10.00
N GLY A 31 9.44 18.38 -10.94
CA GLY A 31 8.80 18.08 -12.21
C GLY A 31 7.41 17.48 -11.98
N GLU A 32 7.12 16.39 -12.69
CA GLU A 32 5.89 15.60 -12.53
C GLU A 32 5.98 14.55 -11.41
N GLY A 33 7.11 14.46 -10.73
CA GLY A 33 7.38 13.46 -9.70
C GLY A 33 7.14 13.96 -8.27
N VAL A 34 7.02 13.00 -7.36
CA VAL A 34 6.98 13.22 -5.91
C VAL A 34 7.94 12.27 -5.20
N ALA A 35 8.66 12.77 -4.22
CA ALA A 35 9.54 11.98 -3.36
C ALA A 35 9.15 12.20 -1.89
N THR A 36 8.98 11.12 -1.13
CA THR A 36 8.79 11.16 0.33
C THR A 36 10.06 10.66 1.01
N TYR A 37 10.68 11.48 1.84
CA TYR A 37 11.85 11.14 2.65
C TYR A 37 11.39 10.80 4.08
N VAL A 38 11.82 9.65 4.58
CA VAL A 38 11.54 9.16 5.94
C VAL A 38 12.87 9.07 6.69
N GLY A 39 13.12 9.99 7.61
CA GLY A 39 14.38 10.13 8.35
C GLY A 39 14.42 9.41 9.70
N CYS A 40 13.44 8.56 9.98
CA CYS A 40 13.36 7.76 11.21
C CYS A 40 12.86 6.35 10.88
N CYS A 41 12.73 5.50 11.91
CA CYS A 41 11.96 4.25 11.84
C CYS A 41 10.58 4.53 12.48
N PRO A 42 9.54 4.89 11.69
CA PRO A 42 8.20 5.12 12.22
C PRO A 42 7.56 3.80 12.66
N SER A 43 6.43 3.88 13.34
CA SER A 43 5.60 2.70 13.59
C SER A 43 5.00 2.14 12.30
N ASP A 44 4.57 0.89 12.32
CA ASP A 44 3.97 0.21 11.17
C ASP A 44 2.75 0.97 10.63
N GLU A 45 1.93 1.57 11.51
CA GLU A 45 0.75 2.34 11.12
C GLU A 45 1.12 3.63 10.36
N VAL A 46 2.26 4.25 10.70
CA VAL A 46 2.75 5.43 9.99
C VAL A 46 3.32 5.04 8.64
N VAL A 47 4.05 3.93 8.56
CA VAL A 47 4.56 3.38 7.30
C VAL A 47 3.39 3.03 6.37
N GLU A 48 2.36 2.36 6.88
CA GLU A 48 1.16 2.00 6.12
C GLU A 48 0.49 3.24 5.51
N LYS A 49 0.28 4.29 6.30
CA LYS A 49 -0.31 5.56 5.82
C LYS A 49 0.54 6.23 4.74
N ILE A 50 1.87 6.24 4.89
CA ILE A 50 2.78 6.85 3.90
C ILE A 50 2.68 6.12 2.57
N ILE A 51 2.69 4.79 2.61
CA ILE A 51 2.58 3.95 1.40
C ILE A 51 1.18 4.08 0.79
N GLU A 52 0.13 4.05 1.59
CA GLU A 52 -1.26 4.25 1.12
C GLU A 52 -1.41 5.58 0.39
N GLU A 53 -0.96 6.68 0.98
CA GLU A 53 -1.01 7.99 0.33
C GLU A 53 -0.21 8.04 -0.96
N ALA A 54 0.96 7.39 -1.01
CA ALA A 54 1.80 7.36 -2.21
C ALA A 54 1.14 6.57 -3.34
N VAL A 55 0.55 5.40 -3.04
CA VAL A 55 -0.18 4.57 -4.00
C VAL A 55 -1.42 5.29 -4.51
N LYS A 56 -2.18 5.96 -3.62
CA LYS A 56 -3.34 6.78 -4.00
C LYS A 56 -2.95 7.95 -4.91
N GLN A 57 -1.89 8.67 -4.59
CA GLN A 57 -1.39 9.78 -5.43
C GLN A 57 -0.89 9.31 -6.80
N ALA A 58 -0.32 8.12 -6.89
CA ALA A 58 0.10 7.51 -8.15
C ALA A 58 -1.08 6.99 -8.99
N GLY A 59 -2.32 7.03 -8.48
CA GLY A 59 -3.49 6.45 -9.16
C GLY A 59 -3.46 4.92 -9.23
N LEU A 60 -2.67 4.28 -8.36
CA LEU A 60 -2.47 2.83 -8.33
C LEU A 60 -3.34 2.15 -7.26
N TRP A 61 -4.18 2.91 -6.56
CA TRP A 61 -5.10 2.36 -5.57
C TRP A 61 -6.28 1.69 -6.25
N GLY A 62 -6.45 0.40 -6.01
CA GLY A 62 -7.59 -0.39 -6.47
C GLY A 62 -8.21 -1.20 -5.34
N ILE A 63 -9.21 -2.00 -5.70
CA ILE A 63 -9.98 -2.80 -4.73
C ILE A 63 -9.11 -3.83 -3.99
N ASP A 64 -8.05 -4.34 -4.62
CA ASP A 64 -7.10 -5.26 -3.96
C ASP A 64 -6.36 -4.57 -2.81
N GLN A 65 -6.13 -3.25 -2.90
CA GLN A 65 -5.54 -2.45 -1.84
C GLN A 65 -6.54 -2.13 -0.71
N GLU A 66 -7.79 -2.57 -0.74
CA GLU A 66 -8.68 -2.51 0.44
C GLU A 66 -8.52 -3.75 1.33
N ILE A 67 -7.93 -4.83 0.79
CA ILE A 67 -7.71 -6.07 1.51
C ILE A 67 -6.49 -5.90 2.41
N ARG A 68 -6.61 -6.29 3.68
CA ARG A 68 -5.59 -6.13 4.71
C ARG A 68 -5.17 -7.48 5.26
N PHE A 69 -3.95 -7.53 5.77
CA PHE A 69 -3.46 -8.65 6.56
C PHE A 69 -4.52 -9.04 7.64
N PRO A 70 -4.80 -10.34 7.86
CA PRO A 70 -4.04 -11.53 7.42
C PRO A 70 -4.31 -12.00 5.99
N LEU A 71 -5.22 -11.33 5.26
CA LEU A 71 -5.51 -11.67 3.87
C LEU A 71 -4.57 -10.92 2.93
N ILE A 72 -3.96 -11.64 2.00
CA ILE A 72 -3.05 -11.06 1.00
C ILE A 72 -3.55 -11.43 -0.39
N VAL A 73 -3.62 -10.44 -1.27
CA VAL A 73 -3.96 -10.63 -2.68
C VAL A 73 -2.74 -10.43 -3.57
N LYS A 74 -2.57 -11.32 -4.55
CA LYS A 74 -1.59 -11.17 -5.62
C LYS A 74 -2.26 -11.42 -6.96
N SER A 75 -1.95 -10.59 -7.94
CA SER A 75 -2.46 -10.71 -9.30
C SER A 75 -1.32 -10.99 -10.28
N GLY A 76 -1.63 -11.64 -11.40
CA GLY A 76 -0.68 -11.85 -12.48
C GLY A 76 -1.35 -12.44 -13.72
N ASN A 77 -0.58 -12.66 -14.76
CA ASN A 77 -1.01 -13.38 -15.95
C ASN A 77 -0.36 -14.76 -15.97
N ASN A 78 -1.15 -15.80 -16.26
CA ASN A 78 -0.61 -17.14 -16.44
C ASN A 78 0.04 -17.30 -17.83
N GLY A 79 0.62 -18.47 -18.11
CA GLY A 79 1.27 -18.75 -19.40
C GLY A 79 0.33 -18.71 -20.63
N GLN A 80 -0.98 -18.66 -20.43
CA GLN A 80 -1.98 -18.50 -21.50
C GLN A 80 -2.44 -17.04 -21.66
N GLY A 81 -1.89 -16.10 -20.88
CA GLY A 81 -2.27 -14.69 -20.90
C GLY A 81 -3.53 -14.36 -20.09
N ASN A 82 -4.12 -15.33 -19.39
CA ASN A 82 -5.30 -15.10 -18.56
C ASN A 82 -4.90 -14.45 -17.23
N LYS A 83 -5.68 -13.46 -16.78
CA LYS A 83 -5.52 -12.84 -15.46
C LYS A 83 -5.90 -13.85 -14.37
N VAL A 84 -5.01 -14.03 -13.41
CA VAL A 84 -5.19 -14.90 -12.25
C VAL A 84 -5.07 -14.07 -10.97
N GLN A 85 -5.98 -14.31 -10.03
CA GLN A 85 -5.95 -13.72 -8.69
C GLN A 85 -5.70 -14.81 -7.65
N TYR A 86 -4.75 -14.54 -6.76
CA TYR A 86 -4.38 -15.40 -5.65
C TYR A 86 -4.77 -14.72 -4.33
N TYR A 87 -5.51 -15.46 -3.51
CA TYR A 87 -5.88 -15.05 -2.15
C TYR A 87 -5.19 -15.97 -1.17
N PHE A 88 -4.43 -15.39 -0.25
CA PHE A 88 -3.71 -16.09 0.81
C PHE A 88 -4.25 -15.67 2.16
N ASN A 89 -4.57 -16.65 3.01
CA ASN A 89 -4.93 -16.42 4.40
C ASN A 89 -3.72 -16.79 5.28
N TYR A 90 -3.08 -15.80 5.88
CA TYR A 90 -1.96 -15.98 6.80
C TYR A 90 -2.40 -16.00 8.26
N SER A 91 -3.58 -16.56 8.55
CA SER A 91 -4.08 -16.78 9.92
C SER A 91 -4.48 -18.24 10.13
N GLY A 92 -4.70 -18.60 11.40
CA GLY A 92 -5.28 -19.88 11.79
C GLY A 92 -6.81 -19.92 11.72
N GLU A 93 -7.44 -18.84 11.28
CA GLU A 93 -8.89 -18.62 11.36
C GLU A 93 -9.52 -18.59 9.97
N GLU A 94 -10.79 -18.96 9.86
CA GLU A 94 -11.54 -18.78 8.62
C GLU A 94 -11.88 -17.30 8.42
N HIS A 95 -11.64 -16.80 7.22
CA HIS A 95 -12.03 -15.45 6.82
C HIS A 95 -12.96 -15.48 5.62
N MET A 96 -14.00 -14.64 5.68
CA MET A 96 -14.90 -14.39 4.56
C MET A 96 -14.50 -13.10 3.83
N LEU A 97 -14.52 -13.15 2.50
CA LEU A 97 -14.23 -12.01 1.64
C LEU A 97 -15.24 -11.94 0.51
N LEU A 98 -15.81 -10.75 0.30
CA LEU A 98 -16.66 -10.48 -0.86
C LEU A 98 -15.79 -10.42 -2.11
N TYR A 99 -16.06 -11.26 -3.12
CA TYR A 99 -15.26 -11.27 -4.33
C TYR A 99 -15.44 -9.97 -5.12
N PRO A 100 -14.38 -9.15 -5.30
CA PRO A 100 -14.53 -7.83 -5.89
C PRO A 100 -14.54 -7.83 -7.42
N TYR A 101 -14.38 -8.99 -8.07
CA TYR A 101 -14.25 -9.12 -9.52
C TYR A 101 -15.42 -9.85 -10.17
N PRO A 102 -15.66 -9.65 -11.48
CA PRO A 102 -16.54 -10.50 -12.26
C PRO A 102 -16.05 -11.96 -12.27
N LYS A 103 -16.97 -12.91 -12.44
CA LYS A 103 -16.72 -14.37 -12.41
C LYS A 103 -15.71 -14.89 -13.45
N GLU A 104 -15.31 -14.06 -14.41
CA GLU A 104 -14.43 -14.44 -15.53
C GLU A 104 -12.94 -14.48 -15.17
N VAL A 105 -12.54 -13.90 -14.04
CA VAL A 105 -11.17 -13.97 -13.55
C VAL A 105 -10.93 -15.33 -12.90
N VAL A 106 -9.96 -16.09 -13.42
CA VAL A 106 -9.60 -17.41 -12.90
C VAL A 106 -9.09 -17.25 -11.47
N LEU A 107 -9.89 -17.73 -10.53
CA LEU A 107 -9.61 -17.72 -9.12
C LEU A 107 -8.70 -18.90 -8.77
N CYS A 108 -7.52 -18.61 -8.22
CA CYS A 108 -6.67 -19.64 -7.62
C CYS A 108 -6.53 -19.36 -6.12
N VAL A 109 -7.36 -20.01 -5.31
CA VAL A 109 -7.21 -19.98 -3.85
C VAL A 109 -6.10 -20.96 -3.48
N THR A 110 -4.89 -20.46 -3.22
CA THR A 110 -3.82 -21.30 -2.69
C THR A 110 -3.85 -21.19 -1.16
N ILE A 111 -4.37 -22.24 -0.54
CA ILE A 111 -4.50 -22.37 0.92
C ILE A 111 -3.15 -22.77 1.48
N LEU A 112 -2.46 -21.83 2.12
CA LEU A 112 -1.45 -22.18 3.12
C LEU A 112 -2.14 -22.11 4.48
N GLN A 113 -2.72 -23.25 4.86
CA GLN A 113 -3.22 -23.65 6.19
C GLN A 113 -4.72 -23.55 6.55
N TYR A 114 -5.56 -22.59 6.12
CA TYR A 114 -7.01 -22.60 6.46
C TYR A 114 -7.92 -22.00 5.37
N SER A 115 -9.21 -22.37 5.37
CA SER A 115 -10.18 -22.04 4.33
C SER A 115 -10.47 -20.54 4.20
N ILE A 116 -10.70 -20.09 2.97
CA ILE A 116 -11.30 -18.78 2.65
C ILE A 116 -12.66 -19.06 2.02
N SER A 117 -13.72 -18.50 2.59
CA SER A 117 -15.07 -18.56 2.04
C SER A 117 -15.37 -17.28 1.26
N ILE A 118 -15.78 -17.42 0.00
CA ILE A 118 -16.07 -16.31 -0.90
C ILE A 118 -17.57 -16.29 -1.20
N SER A 119 -18.22 -15.14 -0.99
CA SER A 119 -19.65 -14.92 -1.27
C SER A 119 -19.89 -14.09 -2.52
#